data_AF-A0A430FKK7-F1
#
_entry.id   AF-A0A430FKK7-F1
#
_cell.length_a   1.000
_cell.length_b   1.000
_cell.length_c   1.000
_cell.angle_alpha   90.00
_cell.angle_beta   90.00
_cell.angle_gamma   90.00
#
_symmetry.space_group_name_H-M   'P 1'
#
loop_
_entity.id
_entity.type
_entity.pdbx_description
1 polymer ?
#
loop_
_entity_poly.entity_id
_entity_poly.type
_entity_poly.pdbx_seq_one_letter_code
_entity_poly.pdbx_strand_id
1 'polypeptide(L)'
;MDILCVCGMGIGTSVLLKMNVEQAAADLGMDVNVTTSDAGSAKGQANMNDLVLTSEELVSELEGTSTPIVPITNFMDIDEIKDALEDYA
;
A
#
# COMPACT_ATOMS: atom_id res chain seq x y z
N MET A 1 -7.04 -7.16 -8.00
CA MET A 1 -6.06 -7.31 -6.91
C MET A 1 -6.44 -6.38 -5.78
N ASP A 2 -6.55 -6.90 -4.56
CA ASP A 2 -6.89 -6.11 -3.36
C ASP A 2 -5.61 -5.60 -2.69
N ILE A 3 -5.48 -4.28 -2.58
CA ILE A 3 -4.29 -3.61 -2.03
C ILE A 3 -4.68 -2.83 -0.77
N LEU A 4 -3.97 -3.08 0.32
CA LEU A 4 -4.12 -2.34 1.58
C LEU A 4 -3.03 -1.28 1.71
N CYS A 5 -3.42 -0.02 1.75
CA CYS A 5 -2.51 1.09 2.05
C CYS A 5 -2.56 1.42 3.55
N VAL A 6 -1.41 1.43 4.22
CA VAL A 6 -1.30 1.70 5.66
C VAL A 6 -0.41 2.90 5.90
N CYS A 7 -0.89 3.89 6.65
CA CYS A 7 -0.14 5.14 6.86
C CYS A 7 -0.23 5.58 8.31
N GLY A 8 0.92 5.76 8.96
CA GLY A 8 1.01 6.20 10.36
C GLY A 8 0.83 7.71 10.56
N MET A 9 0.80 8.47 9.46
CA MET A 9 0.94 9.93 9.44
C MET A 9 -0.40 10.70 9.41
N GLY A 10 -1.54 9.99 9.45
CA GLY A 10 -2.89 10.58 9.48
C GLY A 10 -3.73 10.37 8.22
N ILE A 11 -5.02 10.77 8.28
CA ILE A 11 -6.04 10.47 7.26
C ILE A 11 -5.65 11.03 5.87
N GLY A 12 -5.10 12.24 5.81
CA GLY A 12 -4.72 12.88 4.54
C GLY A 12 -3.64 12.12 3.78
N THR A 13 -2.67 11.59 4.51
CA THR A 13 -1.58 10.79 3.96
C THR A 13 -2.08 9.44 3.44
N SER A 14 -3.08 8.85 4.10
CA SER A 14 -3.74 7.63 3.64
C SER A 14 -4.52 7.80 2.34
N VAL A 15 -5.25 8.90 2.21
CA VAL A 15 -5.98 9.18 0.97
C VAL A 15 -5.00 9.44 -0.18
N LEU A 16 -3.91 10.17 0.07
CA LEU A 16 -2.90 10.47 -0.94
C LEU A 16 -2.22 9.20 -1.48
N LEU A 17 -1.73 8.33 -0.60
CA LEU A 17 -1.08 7.08 -1.02
C LEU A 17 -2.06 6.23 -1.84
N LYS A 18 -3.30 6.09 -1.37
CA LYS A 18 -4.34 5.38 -2.11
C LYS A 18 -4.53 5.95 -3.53
N MET A 19 -4.70 7.27 -3.67
CA MET A 19 -4.93 7.90 -4.98
C MET A 19 -3.75 7.66 -5.93
N ASN A 20 -2.52 7.74 -5.43
CA ASN A 20 -1.33 7.55 -6.24
C ASN A 20 -1.12 6.08 -6.63
N VAL A 21 -1.47 5.12 -5.75
CA VAL A 21 -1.48 3.69 -6.07
C VAL A 21 -2.53 3.36 -7.13
N GLU A 22 -3.75 3.90 -7.01
CA GLU A 22 -4.79 3.73 -8.03
C GLU A 22 -4.35 4.30 -9.39
N GLN A 23 -3.68 5.45 -9.39
CA GLN A 23 -3.14 6.06 -10.61
C GLN A 23 -2.00 5.23 -11.22
N ALA A 24 -1.02 4.81 -10.43
CA ALA A 24 0.09 3.98 -10.90
C ALA A 24 -0.40 2.63 -11.46
N ALA A 25 -1.34 1.99 -10.78
CA ALA A 25 -1.96 0.75 -11.25
C ALA A 25 -2.72 0.93 -12.56
N ALA A 26 -3.45 2.05 -12.72
CA ALA A 26 -4.13 2.38 -13.96
C ALA A 26 -3.14 2.57 -15.13
N ASP A 27 -2.00 3.22 -14.90
CA ASP A 27 -0.94 3.39 -15.90
C ASP A 27 -0.28 2.07 -16.30
N LEU A 28 -0.27 1.08 -15.41
CA LEU A 28 0.15 -0.30 -15.67
C LEU A 28 -0.93 -1.18 -16.31
N GLY A 29 -2.18 -0.69 -16.40
CA GLY A 29 -3.32 -1.47 -16.88
C GLY A 29 -3.80 -2.55 -15.91
N MET A 30 -3.49 -2.41 -14.61
CA MET A 30 -3.91 -3.34 -13.56
C MET A 30 -5.30 -2.99 -13.01
N ASP A 31 -6.11 -4.01 -12.76
CA ASP A 31 -7.39 -3.86 -12.06
C ASP A 31 -7.18 -4.07 -10.55
N VAL A 32 -7.10 -2.95 -9.82
CA VAL A 32 -6.83 -2.93 -8.38
C VAL A 32 -7.99 -2.33 -7.59
N ASN A 33 -8.21 -2.87 -6.40
CA ASN A 33 -9.11 -2.29 -5.40
C ASN A 33 -8.27 -1.86 -4.20
N VAL A 34 -8.11 -0.55 -4.03
CA VAL A 34 -7.24 0.02 -3.01
C VAL A 34 -8.06 0.47 -1.80
N THR A 35 -7.73 -0.09 -0.64
CA THR A 35 -8.33 0.28 0.65
C THR A 35 -7.28 0.91 1.56
N THR A 36 -7.72 1.62 2.59
CA THR A 36 -6.83 2.23 3.58
C THR A 36 -7.15 1.72 4.97
N SER A 37 -6.13 1.58 5.82
CA SER A 37 -6.29 1.25 7.24
C SER A 37 -5.28 2.00 8.10
N ASP A 38 -5.67 2.26 9.35
CA ASP A 38 -4.75 2.72 10.38
C ASP A 38 -3.79 1.60 10.82
N ALA A 39 -2.63 1.97 11.36
CA ALA A 39 -1.59 1.02 11.78
C ALA A 39 -2.09 -0.02 12.81
N GLY A 40 -2.99 0.36 13.71
CA GLY A 40 -3.52 -0.52 14.75
C GLY A 40 -4.43 -1.62 14.20
N SER A 41 -5.18 -1.33 13.14
CA SER A 41 -6.10 -2.28 12.49
C SER A 41 -5.46 -3.00 11.30
N ALA A 42 -4.39 -2.45 10.73
CA ALA A 42 -3.79 -2.90 9.48
C ALA A 42 -3.30 -4.36 9.55
N LYS A 43 -2.64 -4.76 10.64
CA LYS A 43 -2.14 -6.14 10.80
C LYS A 43 -3.25 -7.19 10.70
N GLY A 44 -4.43 -6.89 11.27
CA GLY A 44 -5.59 -7.77 11.22
C GLY A 44 -6.23 -7.84 9.83
N GLN A 45 -6.06 -6.78 9.02
CA GLN A 45 -6.60 -6.69 7.66
C GLN A 45 -5.63 -7.14 6.58
N ALA A 46 -4.32 -7.08 6.83
CA ALA A 46 -3.27 -7.39 5.87
C ALA A 46 -3.47 -8.76 5.21
N ASN A 47 -3.75 -9.80 5.99
CA ASN A 47 -3.94 -11.18 5.51
C ASN A 47 -5.19 -11.39 4.62
N MET A 48 -6.07 -10.40 4.52
CA MET A 48 -7.25 -10.43 3.65
C MET A 48 -7.01 -9.70 2.32
N ASN A 49 -5.81 -9.18 2.10
CA ASN A 49 -5.42 -8.46 0.89
C ASN A 49 -4.28 -9.20 0.19
N ASP A 50 -4.12 -8.92 -1.11
CA ASP A 50 -3.06 -9.51 -1.95
C ASP A 50 -1.72 -8.79 -1.72
N LEU A 51 -1.76 -7.51 -1.38
CA LEU A 51 -0.58 -6.66 -1.19
C LEU A 51 -0.82 -5.61 -0.10
N VAL A 52 0.23 -5.30 0.67
CA VAL A 52 0.22 -4.17 1.61
C VAL A 52 1.28 -3.15 1.21
N LEU A 53 0.87 -1.90 1.02
CA LEU A 53 1.76 -0.76 0.77
C LEU A 53 1.80 0.13 2.01
N THR A 54 3.00 0.43 2.50
CA THR A 54 3.14 1.25 3.71
C THR A 54 4.47 2.00 3.75
N SER A 55 4.70 2.84 4.76
CA SER A 55 6.02 3.44 5.01
C SER A 55 6.97 2.43 5.66
N GLU A 56 8.28 2.59 5.44
CA GLU A 56 9.33 1.78 6.10
C GLU A 56 9.13 1.65 7.62
N GLU A 57 8.72 2.73 8.28
CA GLU A 57 8.50 2.78 9.73
C GLU A 57 7.43 1.80 10.24
N LEU A 58 6.48 1.40 9.38
CA LEU A 58 5.36 0.54 9.74
C LEU A 58 5.54 -0.92 9.32
N VAL A 59 6.59 -1.22 8.54
CA VAL A 59 6.88 -2.59 8.11
C VAL A 59 7.01 -3.53 9.30
N SER A 60 7.72 -3.10 10.35
CA SER A 60 7.90 -3.89 11.58
C SER A 60 6.58 -4.17 12.33
N GLU A 61 5.58 -3.30 12.22
CA GLU A 61 4.28 -3.54 12.88
C GLU A 61 3.46 -4.61 12.14
N LEU A 62 3.66 -4.69 10.83
CA LEU A 62 2.98 -5.62 9.94
C LEU A 62 3.72 -6.96 9.80
N GLU A 63 4.93 -7.09 10.35
CA GLU A 63 5.65 -8.37 10.38
C GLU A 63 4.80 -9.53 10.93
N GLY A 64 4.97 -10.70 10.31
CA GLY A 64 4.22 -11.91 10.66
C GLY A 64 2.87 -12.05 9.95
N THR A 65 2.52 -11.13 9.04
CA THR A 65 1.45 -11.35 8.06
C THR A 65 1.95 -12.26 6.94
N SER A 66 1.03 -13.04 6.36
CA SER A 66 1.33 -13.89 5.20
C SER A 66 1.34 -13.11 3.89
N THR A 67 0.74 -11.92 3.89
CA THR A 67 0.67 -11.02 2.73
C THR A 67 1.99 -10.28 2.53
N PRO A 68 2.47 -10.12 1.29
CA PRO A 68 3.64 -9.30 0.97
C PRO A 68 3.44 -7.85 1.42
N ILE A 69 4.49 -7.29 2.04
CA ILE A 69 4.52 -5.90 2.49
C ILE A 69 5.58 -5.18 1.66
N VAL A 70 5.18 -4.09 1.02
CA VAL A 70 6.05 -3.27 0.18
C VAL A 70 6.19 -1.88 0.83
N PRO A 71 7.39 -1.51 1.28
CA PRO A 71 7.65 -0.18 1.78
C PRO A 71 7.71 0.84 0.63
N ILE A 72 7.10 2.00 0.83
CA ILE A 72 7.17 3.18 -0.02
C ILE A 72 7.77 4.30 0.81
N THR A 73 8.83 4.93 0.28
CA THR A 73 9.57 5.99 0.97
C THR A 73 8.95 7.36 0.71
N ASN A 74 8.45 7.61 -0.50
CA ASN A 74 7.79 8.85 -0.87
C ASN A 74 6.41 8.60 -1.48
N PHE A 75 5.37 8.82 -0.70
CA PHE A 75 3.99 8.60 -1.16
C PHE A 75 3.53 9.56 -2.27
N MET A 76 4.31 10.61 -2.59
CA MET A 76 4.05 11.52 -3.72
C MET A 76 4.77 11.09 -5.00
N ASP A 77 5.69 10.13 -4.92
CA ASP A 77 6.45 9.64 -6.06
C ASP A 77 5.66 8.51 -6.74
N ILE A 78 4.96 8.85 -7.81
CA ILE A 78 4.15 7.89 -8.57
C ILE A 78 5.08 6.89 -9.28
N ASP A 79 6.27 7.30 -9.69
CA ASP A 79 7.22 6.42 -10.37
C ASP A 79 7.74 5.35 -9.38
N GLU A 80 8.07 5.73 -8.13
CA GLU A 80 8.41 4.76 -7.06
C GLU A 80 7.27 3.76 -6.82
N ILE A 81 6.04 4.24 -6.71
CA ILE A 81 4.87 3.39 -6.48
C ILE A 81 4.64 2.45 -7.67
N LYS A 82 4.86 2.95 -8.89
CA LYS A 82 4.70 2.17 -10.11
C LYS A 82 5.73 1.06 -10.19
N ASP A 83 7.01 1.37 -9.98
CA ASP A 83 8.09 0.38 -9.93
C ASP A 83 7.79 -0.70 -8.88
N ALA A 84 7.28 -0.29 -7.71
CA ALA A 84 6.87 -1.20 -6.65
C ALA A 84 5.68 -2.11 -7.03
N LEU A 85 4.78 -1.66 -7.91
CA LEU A 85 3.65 -2.44 -8.41
C LEU A 85 4.01 -3.32 -9.61
N GLU A 86 5.00 -2.93 -10.43
CA GLU A 86 5.43 -3.70 -11.61
C GLU A 86 5.89 -5.12 -11.26
N ASP A 87 6.52 -5.30 -10.10
CA ASP A 87 6.94 -6.63 -9.59
C ASP A 87 5.74 -7.56 -9.30
N TYR A 88 4.52 -7.03 -9.25
CA TYR A 88 3.28 -7.73 -8.90
C TYR A 88 2.22 -7.69 -10.02
N ALA A 89 2.56 -7.14 -11.20
CA ALA A 89 1.70 -7.11 -12.40
C ALA A 89 1.75 -8.43 -13.19
#